data_AF-A0A0Q4GW46-F1
#
_entry.id   AF-A0A0Q4GW46-F1
#
_cell.length_a   1.000
_cell.length_b   1.000
_cell.length_c   1.000
_cell.angle_alpha   90.00
_cell.angle_beta   90.00
_cell.angle_gamma   90.00
#
_symmetry.space_group_name_H-M   'P 1'
#
loop_
_entity.id
_entity.type
_entity.pdbx_description
1 polymer ?
#
loop_
_entity_poly.entity_id
_entity_poly.type
_entity_poly.pdbx_seq_one_letter_code
_entity_poly.pdbx_strand_id
1 'polypeptide(L)'
;MTDTPPDRLSINPRSPHFNQPVLERGIGIRFKGAERTDVEEYSISEGWIRVGLGKKVDRKGQPLTIKLTGPVEAYFQTPAEGEAVPAEDAGAEDVKVEDDKADGAA
;
A
#
# COMPACT_ATOMS: atom_id res chain seq x y z
N MET A 1 13.36 5.82 -19.22
CA MET A 1 13.15 5.29 -17.87
C MET A 1 11.67 5.41 -17.61
N THR A 2 10.93 4.32 -17.75
CA THR A 2 9.47 4.33 -17.68
C THR A 2 9.07 4.33 -16.22
N ASP A 3 8.43 5.41 -15.77
CA ASP A 3 7.79 5.56 -14.45
C ASP A 3 6.51 4.73 -14.31
N THR A 4 6.34 3.68 -15.12
CA THR A 4 5.19 2.79 -15.09
C THR A 4 5.59 1.45 -14.46
N PRO A 5 4.89 1.01 -13.41
CA PRO A 5 5.18 -0.29 -12.79
C PRO A 5 4.94 -1.43 -13.80
N PRO A 6 5.68 -2.55 -13.68
CA PRO A 6 5.49 -3.70 -14.57
C PRO A 6 4.07 -4.26 -14.49
N ASP A 7 3.57 -4.81 -15.60
CA ASP A 7 2.25 -5.47 -15.66
C ASP A 7 2.12 -6.64 -14.68
N ARG A 8 3.24 -7.31 -14.37
CA ARG A 8 3.31 -8.39 -13.39
C ARG A 8 4.58 -8.27 -12.57
N LEU A 9 4.43 -8.34 -11.25
CA LEU A 9 5.53 -8.30 -10.30
C LEU A 9 5.25 -9.21 -9.11
N SER A 10 6.29 -9.84 -8.60
CA SER A 10 6.26 -10.63 -7.37
C SER A 10 7.35 -10.18 -6.40
N ILE A 11 7.04 -10.20 -5.11
CA ILE A 11 8.02 -9.92 -4.05
C ILE A 11 8.88 -11.16 -3.74
N ASN A 12 8.49 -12.33 -4.23
CA ASN A 12 9.17 -13.58 -3.91
C ASN A 12 10.37 -13.79 -4.85
N PRO A 13 11.61 -13.86 -4.33
CA PRO A 13 12.83 -13.99 -5.15
C PRO A 13 12.91 -15.30 -5.94
N ARG A 14 12.04 -16.28 -5.63
CA ARG A 14 11.95 -17.54 -6.38
C ARG A 14 11.03 -17.46 -7.60
N SER A 15 10.28 -16.37 -7.74
CA SER A 15 9.39 -16.16 -8.88
C SER A 15 10.16 -15.60 -10.07
N PRO A 16 9.83 -16.01 -11.32
CA PRO A 16 10.41 -15.42 -12.52
C PRO A 16 10.04 -13.93 -12.71
N HIS A 17 9.05 -13.43 -11.96
CA HIS A 17 8.61 -12.04 -11.99
C HIS A 17 9.14 -11.23 -10.80
N PHE A 18 10.20 -11.69 -10.14
CA PHE A 18 10.89 -10.93 -9.12
C PHE A 18 11.77 -9.86 -9.75
N ASN A 19 11.59 -8.60 -9.33
CA ASN A 19 12.39 -7.49 -9.82
C ASN A 19 12.78 -6.54 -8.68
N GLN A 20 13.97 -6.76 -8.12
CA GLN A 20 14.49 -6.02 -6.97
C GLN A 20 14.51 -4.49 -7.14
N PRO A 21 15.07 -3.89 -8.22
CA PRO A 21 15.11 -2.43 -8.36
C PRO A 21 13.73 -1.78 -8.40
N VAL A 22 12.71 -2.52 -8.85
CA VAL A 22 11.33 -2.04 -8.86
C VAL A 22 10.73 -2.08 -7.45
N LEU A 23 11.03 -3.13 -6.68
CA LEU A 23 10.60 -3.28 -5.29
C LEU A 23 11.26 -2.23 -4.37
N GLU A 24 12.53 -1.91 -4.60
CA GLU A 24 13.27 -0.89 -3.86
C GLU A 24 12.67 0.51 -4.01
N ARG A 25 12.04 0.81 -5.15
CA ARG A 25 11.33 2.07 -5.39
C ARG A 25 10.04 2.19 -4.56
N GLY A 26 9.49 1.07 -4.08
CA GLY A 26 8.21 1.00 -3.39
C GLY A 26 7.04 1.01 -4.36
N ILE A 27 6.22 -0.05 -4.33
CA ILE A 27 5.00 -0.19 -5.12
C ILE A 27 3.79 -0.28 -4.21
N GLY A 28 2.76 0.50 -4.53
CA GLY A 28 1.42 0.40 -3.97
C GLY A 28 0.48 -0.27 -4.95
N ILE A 29 -0.44 -1.08 -4.44
CA ILE A 29 -1.49 -1.75 -5.22
C ILE A 29 -2.85 -1.31 -4.71
N ARG A 30 -3.72 -0.90 -5.62
CA ARG A 30 -5.14 -0.66 -5.37
C ARG A 30 -5.97 -1.75 -6.04
N PHE A 31 -6.75 -2.46 -5.23
CA PHE A 31 -7.59 -3.56 -5.67
C PHE A 31 -9.04 -3.31 -5.31
N LYS A 32 -9.93 -3.29 -6.30
CA LYS A 32 -11.36 -2.96 -6.11
C LYS A 32 -11.56 -1.64 -5.34
N GLY A 33 -10.73 -0.63 -5.61
CA GLY A 33 -10.77 0.68 -4.95
C GLY A 33 -10.17 0.73 -3.55
N ALA A 34 -9.70 -0.40 -2.99
CA ALA A 34 -9.01 -0.44 -1.70
C ALA A 34 -7.49 -0.55 -1.90
N GLU A 35 -6.74 0.28 -1.19
CA GLU A 35 -5.29 0.17 -1.13
C GLU A 35 -4.88 -1.08 -0.33
N ARG A 36 -3.91 -1.82 -0.85
CA ARG A 36 -3.43 -3.10 -0.33
C ARG A 36 -1.91 -3.08 -0.28
N THR A 37 -1.37 -3.32 0.91
CA THR A 37 0.07 -3.43 1.17
C THR A 37 0.48 -4.87 1.50
N ASP A 38 -0.48 -5.77 1.66
CA ASP A 38 -0.36 -7.20 1.90
C ASP A 38 -0.22 -8.02 0.60
N VAL A 39 0.06 -7.36 -0.53
CA VAL A 39 0.16 -7.99 -1.85
C VAL A 39 1.55 -8.61 -2.05
N GLU A 40 1.55 -9.90 -2.37
CA GLU A 40 2.74 -10.70 -2.63
C GLU A 40 3.07 -10.78 -4.13
N GLU A 41 2.04 -10.77 -4.97
CA GLU A 41 2.16 -10.80 -6.43
C GLU A 41 0.92 -10.18 -7.06
N TYR A 42 1.06 -9.50 -8.20
CA TYR A 42 -0.07 -8.98 -8.96
C TYR A 42 0.12 -9.18 -10.47
N SER A 43 -0.98 -9.21 -11.21
CA SER A 43 -1.03 -9.19 -12.67
C SER A 43 -2.14 -8.23 -13.11
N ILE A 44 -1.76 -7.11 -13.72
CA ILE A 44 -2.68 -6.06 -14.19
C ILE A 44 -3.43 -6.56 -15.42
N SER A 45 -2.71 -7.13 -16.39
CA SER A 45 -3.29 -7.60 -17.66
C SER A 45 -4.31 -8.72 -17.45
N GLU A 46 -4.07 -9.61 -16.48
CA GLU A 46 -5.03 -10.67 -16.14
C GLU A 46 -6.02 -10.26 -15.04
N GLY A 47 -5.84 -9.10 -14.39
CA GLY A 47 -6.74 -8.58 -13.36
C GLY A 47 -6.81 -9.42 -12.09
N TRP A 48 -5.65 -9.75 -11.49
CA TRP A 48 -5.63 -10.46 -10.21
C TRP A 48 -4.47 -10.06 -9.30
N ILE A 49 -4.67 -10.25 -8.01
CA ILE A 49 -3.65 -10.11 -6.97
C ILE A 49 -3.54 -11.38 -6.13
N ARG A 50 -2.37 -11.64 -5.59
CA ARG A 50 -2.12 -12.60 -4.50
C ARG A 50 -1.80 -11.81 -3.25
N VAL A 51 -2.60 -12.04 -2.22
CA VAL A 51 -2.43 -11.39 -0.92
C VAL A 51 -2.06 -12.43 0.13
N GLY A 52 -1.11 -12.07 0.99
CA GLY A 52 -0.73 -12.86 2.15
C GLY A 52 -1.86 -12.88 3.18
N LEU A 53 -2.23 -14.06 3.65
CA LEU A 53 -3.30 -14.25 4.63
C LEU A 53 -2.76 -13.98 6.04
N GLY A 54 -2.51 -12.71 6.34
CA GLY A 54 -1.97 -12.25 7.62
C GLY A 54 -0.65 -12.94 7.97
N LYS A 55 -0.50 -13.39 9.23
CA LYS A 55 0.73 -14.04 9.74
C LYS A 55 0.81 -15.54 9.46
N LYS A 56 -0.10 -16.11 8.65
CA LYS A 56 -0.09 -17.55 8.37
C LYS A 56 0.98 -17.87 7.35
N VAL A 57 1.82 -18.84 7.67
CA VAL A 57 2.85 -19.37 6.79
C VAL A 57 2.61 -20.85 6.50
N ASP A 58 2.95 -21.30 5.30
CA ASP A 58 3.01 -22.72 4.93
C ASP A 58 4.20 -23.41 5.63
N ARG A 59 4.28 -24.74 5.51
CA ARG A 59 5.35 -25.58 6.06
C ARG A 59 6.76 -25.18 5.61
N LYS A 60 6.87 -24.44 4.51
CA LYS A 60 8.13 -23.91 3.98
C LYS A 60 8.47 -22.50 4.48
N GLY A 61 7.69 -21.95 5.42
CA GLY A 61 7.87 -20.59 5.94
C GLY A 61 7.44 -19.48 4.98
N GLN A 62 6.76 -19.82 3.89
CA GLN A 62 6.24 -18.84 2.94
C GLN A 62 4.84 -18.39 3.38
N PRO A 63 4.50 -17.10 3.24
CA PRO A 63 3.16 -16.61 3.57
C PRO A 63 2.11 -17.39 2.78
N LEU A 64 1.03 -17.77 3.46
CA LEU A 64 -0.09 -18.43 2.82
C LEU A 64 -0.85 -17.38 2.01
N THR A 65 -0.76 -17.44 0.70
CA THR A 65 -1.39 -16.45 -0.18
C THR A 65 -2.73 -16.92 -0.73
N ILE A 66 -3.69 -16.01 -0.89
CA ILE A 66 -4.92 -16.25 -1.65
C ILE A 66 -4.92 -15.41 -2.93
N LYS A 67 -5.44 -15.98 -4.02
CA LYS A 67 -5.63 -15.25 -5.28
C LYS A 67 -7.00 -14.57 -5.27
N LEU A 68 -7.02 -13.27 -5.47
CA LEU A 68 -8.23 -12.46 -5.64
C LEU A 68 -8.26 -11.91 -7.07
N THR A 69 -9.41 -12.04 -7.74
CA THR A 69 -9.63 -11.53 -9.09
C THR A 69 -10.48 -10.25 -9.05
N GLY A 70 -10.14 -9.28 -9.89
CA GLY A 70 -10.78 -7.98 -9.94
C GLY A 70 -9.91 -6.89 -10.56
N PRO A 71 -10.42 -5.65 -10.65
CA PRO A 71 -9.64 -4.51 -11.11
C PRO A 71 -8.42 -4.27 -10.20
N VAL A 72 -7.24 -4.23 -10.83
CA VAL A 72 -5.94 -4.00 -10.20
C VAL A 72 -5.32 -2.75 -10.80
N GLU A 73 -4.89 -1.85 -9.93
CA GLU A 73 -4.14 -0.65 -10.29
C GLU A 73 -2.82 -0.65 -9.51
N ALA A 74 -1.68 -0.57 -10.21
CA ALA A 74 -0.36 -0.47 -9.58
C ALA A 74 0.21 0.93 -9.77
N TYR A 75 0.85 1.47 -8.74
CA TYR A 75 1.51 2.77 -8.76
C TYR A 75 2.79 2.74 -7.92
N PHE A 76 3.73 3.63 -8.22
CA PHE A 76 4.94 3.80 -7.41
C PHE A 76 4.65 4.68 -6.19
N GLN A 77 5.12 4.26 -5.01
CA GLN A 77 4.99 5.04 -3.77
C GLN A 77 5.97 6.20 -3.71
N THR A 78 7.16 6.04 -4.31
CA THR A 78 8.12 7.13 -4.47
C THR A 78 7.90 7.79 -5.84
N PRO A 79 7.29 8.98 -5.91
CA PRO A 79 7.35 9.77 -7.12
C PRO A 79 8.84 10.02 -7.42
N ALA A 80 9.25 9.93 -8.69
CA ALA A 80 10.61 10.31 -9.06
C ALA A 80 10.90 11.68 -8.42
N GLU A 81 11.97 11.76 -7.65
CA GLU A 81 12.42 12.96 -6.94
C GLU A 81 12.44 14.12 -7.95
N GLY A 82 11.37 14.93 -7.96
CA GLY A 82 11.08 15.83 -9.08
C GLY A 82 9.64 16.33 -9.22
N GLU A 83 8.61 15.61 -8.77
CA GLU A 83 7.23 16.13 -8.78
C GLU A 83 6.71 16.34 -7.35
N ALA A 84 7.10 17.47 -6.76
CA ALA A 84 6.40 18.04 -5.63
C ALA A 84 5.03 18.50 -6.12
N VAL A 85 3.97 17.75 -5.79
CA VAL A 85 2.63 18.34 -5.78
C VAL A 85 2.48 19.13 -4.48
N PRO A 86 2.22 20.45 -4.54
CA PRO A 86 2.12 21.28 -3.35
C PRO A 86 0.86 20.93 -2.56
N ALA A 87 0.93 21.14 -1.25
CA ALA A 87 -0.15 20.96 -0.30
C ALA A 87 -1.37 21.85 -0.60
N GLU A 88 -2.57 21.30 -0.44
CA GLU A 88 -3.81 22.03 -0.10
C GLU A 88 -4.62 21.10 0.84
N ASP A 89 -4.49 21.26 2.18
CA ASP A 89 -5.45 21.93 3.09
C ASP A 89 -6.42 20.90 3.71
N ALA A 90 -6.75 20.76 5.01
CA ALA A 90 -6.62 21.48 6.28
C ALA A 90 -6.85 20.42 7.39
N GLY A 91 -6.58 20.62 8.68
CA GLY A 91 -6.15 21.78 9.43
C GLY A 91 -5.78 21.30 10.84
N ALA A 92 -4.73 21.90 11.38
CA ALA A 92 -4.50 21.93 12.81
C ALA A 92 -5.51 22.89 13.42
N GLU A 93 -6.27 22.44 14.42
CA GLU A 93 -6.89 23.34 15.40
C GLU A 93 -6.54 22.84 16.80
N ASP A 94 -5.36 23.28 17.27
CA ASP A 94 -5.14 23.56 18.68
C ASP A 94 -6.01 24.79 19.02
N VAL A 95 -7.18 24.56 19.62
CA VAL A 95 -7.90 25.59 20.39
C VAL A 95 -7.86 25.17 21.85
N LYS A 96 -6.86 25.70 22.55
CA LYS A 96 -6.90 25.87 23.99
C LYS A 96 -7.76 27.11 24.28
N VAL A 97 -8.95 26.89 24.83
CA VAL A 97 -9.66 27.91 25.63
C VAL A 97 -10.03 27.26 26.96
N GLU A 98 -9.66 27.98 28.01
CA GLU A 98 -9.79 27.66 29.42
C GLU A 98 -11.24 27.77 29.91
N ASP A 99 -11.42 27.25 31.13
CA ASP A 99 -12.51 27.53 32.08
C ASP A 99 -13.93 27.09 31.70
N ASP A 100 -14.36 25.97 32.28
CA ASP A 100 -15.34 26.00 33.38
C ASP A 100 -15.54 24.57 33.93
N LYS A 101 -14.96 24.28 35.09
CA LYS A 101 -15.37 23.12 35.90
C LYS A 101 -15.90 23.64 37.23
N ALA A 102 -17.21 23.85 37.23
CA ALA A 102 -18.15 23.30 38.19
C ALA A 102 -17.89 23.58 39.67
N ASP A 103 -18.77 24.42 40.21
CA ASP A 103 -19.77 24.02 41.20
C ASP A 103 -19.28 23.38 42.51
N GLY A 104 -19.58 24.08 43.60
CA GLY A 104 -20.19 23.46 44.76
C GLY A 104 -19.28 23.15 45.94
N ALA A 105 -19.43 23.91 47.02
CA ALA A 105 -19.94 23.35 48.27
C ALA A 105 -20.18 24.45 49.31
N ALA A 106 -21.23 24.20 50.10
CA ALA A 106 -21.77 24.96 51.21
C ALA A 106 -20.77 25.27 52.35
#